data_AF-A0ABD6QIA4-F1
#
_entry.id   AF-A0ABD6QIA4-F1
#
_cell.length_a   1.000
_cell.length_b   1.000
_cell.length_c   1.000
_cell.angle_alpha   90.00
_cell.angle_beta   90.00
_cell.angle_gamma   90.00
#
_symmetry.space_group_name_H-M   'P 1'
#
loop_
_entity.id
_entity.type
_entity.pdbx_description
1 polymer ?
#
loop_
_entity_poly.entity_id
_entity_poly.type
_entity_poly.pdbx_seq_one_letter_code
_entity_poly.pdbx_strand_id
1 'polypeptide(L)'
;MFGLLKKAWIPLTLVVVVALGAYAILRIRESNHHEPRAADGSGITANFNPKHITYEVSGSGGTANLNYLDENGQPHLIENALLPWSFTIVTTLPSMSANIMAQGDRD
;
A
#
# COMPACT_ATOMS: atom_id res chain seq x y z
N MET A 1 25.98 4.41 -62.73
CA MET A 1 26.04 3.36 -61.67
C MET A 1 26.41 3.85 -60.27
N PHE A 2 26.95 5.08 -60.06
CA PHE A 2 27.31 5.57 -58.71
C PHE A 2 26.15 6.10 -57.85
N GLY A 3 24.99 6.41 -58.44
CA GLY A 3 23.81 6.94 -57.72
C GLY A 3 23.06 5.91 -56.87
N LEU A 4 22.97 4.65 -57.33
CA LEU A 4 22.41 3.56 -56.52
C LEU A 4 23.29 3.25 -55.31
N LEU A 5 24.61 3.30 -55.47
CA LEU A 5 25.56 3.05 -54.39
C LEU A 5 25.45 4.11 -53.28
N LYS A 6 25.23 5.38 -53.66
CA LYS A 6 25.00 6.49 -52.72
C LYS A 6 23.65 6.41 -51.99
N LYS A 7 22.63 5.82 -52.63
CA LYS A 7 21.26 5.68 -52.09
C LYS A 7 21.07 4.36 -51.30
N ALA A 8 21.90 3.35 -51.54
CA ALA A 8 21.88 2.06 -50.83
C ALA A 8 22.53 2.12 -49.44
N TRP A 9 23.32 3.15 -49.14
CA TRP A 9 23.97 3.28 -47.83
C TRP A 9 22.97 3.49 -46.68
N ILE A 10 21.87 4.22 -46.93
CA ILE A 10 20.82 4.44 -45.92
C ILE A 10 20.11 3.13 -45.54
N PRO A 11 19.55 2.33 -46.49
CA PRO A 11 18.91 1.06 -46.12
C PRO A 11 19.91 0.05 -45.56
N LEU A 12 21.16 0.04 -46.04
CA LEU A 12 22.20 -0.83 -45.48
C LEU A 12 22.49 -0.49 -44.01
N THR A 13 22.66 0.80 -43.71
CA THR A 13 22.90 1.27 -42.33
C THR A 13 21.71 0.95 -41.44
N LEU A 14 20.48 1.12 -41.94
CA LEU A 14 19.27 0.74 -41.20
C LEU A 14 19.27 -0.74 -40.83
N VAL A 15 19.57 -1.63 -41.79
CA VAL A 15 19.64 -3.08 -41.55
C VAL A 15 20.69 -3.41 -40.49
N VAL A 16 21.86 -2.80 -40.57
CA VAL A 16 22.95 -3.00 -39.58
C VAL A 16 22.52 -2.57 -38.18
N VAL A 17 21.90 -1.40 -38.05
CA VAL A 17 21.43 -0.89 -36.75
C VAL A 17 20.35 -1.78 -36.16
N VAL A 18 19.38 -2.22 -36.98
CA VAL A 18 18.31 -3.13 -36.54
C VAL A 18 18.88 -4.47 -36.10
N ALA A 19 19.84 -5.04 -36.85
CA ALA A 19 20.48 -6.30 -36.50
C ALA A 19 21.26 -6.21 -35.19
N LEU A 20 22.01 -5.13 -34.97
CA LEU A 20 22.74 -4.88 -33.72
C LEU A 20 21.80 -4.71 -32.53
N GLY A 21 20.69 -3.98 -32.71
CA GLY A 21 19.68 -3.80 -31.67
C GLY A 21 19.00 -5.12 -31.30
N ALA A 22 18.59 -5.92 -32.29
CA ALA A 22 18.01 -7.24 -32.07
C ALA A 22 19.00 -8.17 -31.35
N TYR A 23 20.27 -8.17 -31.76
CA TYR A 23 21.32 -8.96 -31.13
C TYR A 23 21.54 -8.56 -29.66
N ALA A 24 21.59 -7.26 -29.36
CA ALA A 24 21.73 -6.78 -27.98
C ALA A 24 20.55 -7.22 -27.09
N ILE A 25 19.31 -7.14 -27.60
CA ILE A 25 18.11 -7.58 -26.88
C ILE A 25 18.16 -9.08 -26.59
N LEU A 26 18.51 -9.89 -27.60
CA LEU A 26 18.65 -11.35 -27.43
C LEU A 26 19.74 -11.67 -26.41
N ARG A 27 20.88 -10.97 -26.49
CA ARG A 27 22.00 -11.19 -25.56
C ARG A 27 21.65 -10.84 -24.12
N ILE A 28 20.93 -9.75 -23.90
CA ILE A 28 20.45 -9.35 -22.57
C ILE A 28 19.43 -10.36 -22.03
N ARG A 29 18.53 -10.85 -22.89
CA ARG A 29 17.54 -11.86 -22.51
C ARG A 29 18.23 -13.18 -22.10
N GLU A 30 19.26 -13.60 -22.84
CA GLU A 30 20.06 -14.78 -22.51
C GLU A 30 20.89 -14.60 -21.23
N SER A 31 21.48 -13.42 -20.99
CA SER A 31 22.25 -13.19 -19.76
C SER A 31 21.40 -13.15 -18.49
N ASN A 32 20.10 -12.91 -18.63
CA ASN A 32 19.15 -12.85 -17.53
C ASN A 32 18.55 -14.22 -17.16
N HIS A 33 19.11 -15.32 -17.64
CA HIS A 33 18.86 -16.67 -17.10
C HIS A 33 19.60 -16.87 -15.76
N HIS A 34 19.41 -15.97 -14.82
CA HIS A 34 19.57 -16.35 -13.43
C HIS A 34 18.23 -17.00 -13.08
N GLU A 35 18.24 -18.31 -12.82
CA GLU A 35 17.15 -18.95 -12.08
C GLU A 35 16.81 -18.02 -10.91
N PRO A 36 15.54 -17.63 -10.71
CA PRO A 36 15.18 -16.92 -9.51
C PRO A 36 15.56 -17.85 -8.37
N ARG A 37 16.68 -17.57 -7.70
CA ARG A 37 16.97 -18.20 -6.43
C ARG A 37 15.82 -17.77 -5.57
N ALA A 38 14.87 -18.67 -5.34
CA ALA A 38 13.87 -18.49 -4.31
C ALA A 38 14.69 -18.07 -3.09
N ALA A 39 14.53 -16.83 -2.67
CA ALA A 39 15.15 -16.39 -1.44
C ALA A 39 14.53 -17.29 -0.37
N ASP A 40 15.31 -18.27 0.10
CA ASP A 40 14.95 -19.09 1.24
C ASP A 40 14.61 -18.12 2.38
N GLY A 41 13.32 -17.85 2.57
CA GLY A 41 12.80 -17.11 3.72
C GLY A 41 12.71 -15.57 3.66
N SER A 42 12.67 -14.90 2.50
CA SER A 42 12.46 -13.41 2.49
C SER A 42 11.12 -12.93 1.89
N GLY A 43 10.17 -13.84 1.64
CA GLY A 43 8.87 -13.52 1.05
C GLY A 43 7.79 -13.05 2.02
N ILE A 44 8.13 -12.75 3.27
CA ILE A 44 7.19 -12.15 4.22
C ILE A 44 7.87 -10.95 4.91
N THR A 45 8.25 -9.94 4.13
CA THR A 45 8.15 -8.58 4.65
C THR A 45 6.69 -8.17 4.56
N ALA A 46 5.84 -8.87 5.30
CA ALA A 46 4.54 -8.33 5.57
C ALA A 46 4.80 -7.16 6.51
N ASN A 47 4.96 -5.98 5.92
CA ASN A 47 4.98 -4.72 6.63
C ASN A 47 3.58 -4.46 7.20
N PHE A 48 3.10 -5.37 8.06
CA PHE A 48 1.98 -5.15 8.93
C PHE A 48 2.55 -4.37 10.10
N ASN A 49 2.72 -3.06 9.93
CA ASN A 49 2.77 -2.15 11.07
C ASN A 49 1.32 -1.88 11.43
N PRO A 50 0.69 -2.68 12.33
CA PRO A 50 -0.66 -2.40 12.74
C PRO A 50 -0.70 -1.00 13.35
N LYS A 51 -1.72 -0.25 12.99
CA LYS A 51 -2.01 1.05 13.58
C LYS A 51 -2.85 0.82 14.82
N HIS A 52 -2.50 1.52 15.88
CA HIS A 52 -3.24 1.53 17.13
C HIS A 52 -3.95 2.89 17.24
N ILE A 53 -5.28 2.87 17.21
CA ILE A 53 -6.11 4.07 17.34
C ILE A 53 -6.87 3.93 18.64
N THR A 54 -6.73 4.88 19.56
CA THR A 54 -7.37 4.85 20.87
C THR A 54 -8.42 5.95 20.95
N TYR A 55 -9.66 5.57 21.22
CA TYR A 55 -10.70 6.49 21.68
C TYR A 55 -10.61 6.64 23.19
N GLU A 56 -10.67 7.88 23.68
CA GLU A 56 -10.66 8.19 25.11
C GLU A 56 -11.76 9.21 25.42
N VAL A 57 -12.51 8.96 26.50
CA VAL A 57 -13.51 9.87 27.04
C VAL A 57 -13.20 10.09 28.51
N SER A 58 -12.77 11.30 28.85
CA SER A 58 -12.42 11.69 30.21
C SER A 58 -13.63 12.27 30.95
N GLY A 59 -13.75 11.99 32.24
CA GLY A 59 -14.80 12.53 33.10
C GLY A 59 -14.50 12.31 34.58
N SER A 60 -15.03 13.19 35.44
CA SER A 60 -14.87 13.12 36.90
C SER A 60 -15.93 12.21 37.54
N GLY A 61 -15.94 10.93 37.15
CA GLY A 61 -16.95 9.95 37.54
C GLY A 61 -18.27 10.07 36.76
N GLY A 62 -19.17 9.11 36.97
CA GLY A 62 -20.46 9.02 36.30
C GLY A 62 -20.47 8.12 35.07
N THR A 63 -21.57 8.19 34.32
CA THR A 63 -21.81 7.38 33.12
C THR A 63 -22.17 8.24 31.91
N ALA A 64 -21.79 7.79 30.72
CA ALA A 64 -22.19 8.43 29.47
C ALA A 64 -22.58 7.38 28.42
N ASN A 65 -23.53 7.73 27.56
CA ASN A 65 -23.81 6.97 26.36
C ASN A 65 -22.75 7.34 25.30
N LEU A 66 -22.05 6.33 24.80
CA LEU A 66 -20.95 6.49 23.85
C LEU A 66 -21.31 5.87 22.52
N ASN A 67 -21.08 6.58 21.41
CA ASN A 67 -21.21 6.01 20.07
C ASN A 67 -19.92 6.29 19.29
N TYR A 68 -19.18 5.24 18.92
CA TYR A 68 -17.91 5.34 18.21
C TYR A 68 -17.92 4.54 16.91
N LEU A 69 -17.04 4.91 15.97
CA LEU A 69 -16.85 4.17 14.72
C LEU A 69 -15.73 3.12 14.85
N ASP A 70 -15.98 1.89 14.42
CA ASP A 70 -14.97 0.83 14.30
C ASP A 70 -14.03 1.02 13.09
N GLU A 71 -13.08 0.11 12.88
CA GLU A 71 -12.15 0.19 11.74
C GLU A 71 -12.84 0.17 10.36
N ASN A 72 -14.07 -0.32 10.29
CA ASN A 72 -14.89 -0.41 9.08
C ASN A 72 -15.88 0.77 8.96
N GLY A 73 -15.85 1.73 9.90
CA GLY A 73 -16.80 2.84 9.96
C GLY A 73 -18.20 2.44 10.43
N GLN A 74 -18.37 1.31 11.11
CA GLN A 74 -19.63 0.89 11.72
C GLN A 74 -19.83 1.55 13.09
N PRO A 75 -21.00 2.12 13.38
CA PRO A 75 -21.29 2.76 14.65
C PRO A 75 -21.58 1.73 15.75
N HIS A 76 -20.91 1.87 16.89
CA HIS A 76 -21.05 1.03 18.08
C HIS A 76 -21.54 1.88 19.25
N LEU A 77 -22.78 1.63 19.69
CA LEU A 77 -23.39 2.28 20.86
C LEU A 77 -23.09 1.48 22.13
N ILE A 78 -22.59 2.17 23.15
CA ILE A 78 -22.45 1.68 24.52
C ILE A 78 -23.29 2.59 25.42
N GLU A 79 -24.28 2.01 26.06
CA GLU A 79 -25.11 2.72 27.03
C GLU A 79 -24.46 2.69 28.42
N ASN A 80 -24.57 3.81 29.14
CA ASN A 80 -24.08 3.95 30.52
C ASN A 80 -22.61 3.54 30.74
N ALA A 81 -21.72 3.88 29.81
CA ALA A 81 -20.29 3.62 29.95
C ALA A 81 -19.72 4.43 31.13
N LEU A 82 -19.02 3.74 32.05
CA LEU A 82 -18.36 4.38 33.18
C LEU A 82 -17.20 5.26 32.69
N LEU A 83 -17.11 6.47 33.24
CA LEU A 83 -16.01 7.40 32.95
C LEU A 83 -14.93 7.35 34.04
N PRO A 84 -13.63 7.46 33.67
CA PRO A 84 -13.11 7.58 32.31
C PRO A 84 -13.20 6.27 31.50
N TRP A 85 -13.38 6.40 30.19
CA TRP A 85 -13.49 5.27 29.26
C TRP A 85 -12.40 5.33 28.19
N SER A 86 -11.87 4.17 27.78
CA SER A 86 -10.88 4.05 26.71
C SER A 86 -11.10 2.77 25.90
N PHE A 87 -10.89 2.83 24.60
CA PHE A 87 -10.97 1.69 23.68
C PHE A 87 -9.96 1.81 22.55
N THR A 88 -9.21 0.74 22.29
CA THR A 88 -8.17 0.71 21.26
C THR A 88 -8.55 -0.22 20.11
N ILE A 89 -8.49 0.31 18.91
CA ILE A 89 -8.66 -0.40 17.64
C ILE A 89 -7.29 -0.69 17.06
N VAL A 90 -7.07 -1.94 16.65
CA VAL A 90 -5.85 -2.39 15.98
C VAL A 90 -6.19 -2.72 14.53
N THR A 91 -5.67 -1.95 13.59
CA THR A 91 -6.02 -2.09 12.18
C THR A 91 -4.79 -2.07 11.26
N THR A 92 -4.85 -2.83 10.18
CA THR A 92 -3.86 -2.80 9.10
C THR A 92 -4.32 -1.96 7.92
N LEU A 93 -5.51 -1.36 8.00
CA LEU A 93 -6.01 -0.47 6.96
C LEU A 93 -5.12 0.77 6.87
N PRO A 94 -4.85 1.27 5.65
CA PRO A 94 -3.99 2.44 5.47
C PRO A 94 -4.61 3.71 6.07
N SER A 95 -5.94 3.76 6.16
CA SER A 95 -6.74 4.85 6.73
C SER A 95 -8.03 4.31 7.36
N MET A 96 -8.58 5.05 8.32
CA MET A 96 -9.84 4.80 9.01
C MET A 96 -10.50 6.14 9.34
N SER A 97 -11.83 6.21 9.26
CA SER A 97 -12.61 7.33 9.80
C SER A 97 -12.80 7.15 11.30
N ALA A 98 -12.20 8.03 12.11
CA ALA A 98 -12.37 8.00 13.55
C ALA A 98 -13.37 9.06 14.01
N ASN A 99 -14.43 8.64 14.71
CA ASN A 99 -15.39 9.54 15.33
C ASN A 99 -15.96 8.89 16.59
N ILE A 100 -16.15 9.69 17.63
CA ILE A 100 -16.80 9.30 18.88
C ILE A 100 -17.70 10.43 19.37
N MET A 101 -18.92 10.08 19.76
CA MET A 101 -19.88 10.93 20.46
C MET A 101 -20.01 10.44 21.89
N ALA A 102 -20.00 11.35 22.87
CA ALA A 102 -20.26 11.04 24.27
C ALA A 102 -21.40 11.93 24.78
N GLN A 103 -22.43 11.31 25.35
CA GLN A 103 -23.58 11.99 25.95
C GLN A 103 -23.72 11.53 27.40
N GLY A 104 -23.25 12.37 28.33
CA GLY A 104 -23.51 12.20 29.76
C GLY A 104 -24.75 12.97 30.19
N ASP A 105 -25.40 12.50 31.24
CA ASP A 105 -26.44 13.26 31.91
C ASP A 105 -25.80 14.36 32.76
N ARG A 106 -26.42 15.54 32.78
CA ARG A 106 -26.00 16.68 33.61
C ARG A 106 -27.17 17.06 34.48
N ASP A 107 -27.14 16.62 35.73
CA ASP A 107 -27.86 17.29 36.81
C ASP A 107 -27.02 18.44 37.37
#